data_AF-A0A1Y3NLL1-F1
#
_entry.id   AF-A0A1Y3NLL1-F1
#
_cell.length_a   1.000
_cell.length_b   1.000
_cell.length_c   1.000
_cell.angle_alpha   90.00
_cell.angle_beta   90.00
_cell.angle_gamma   90.00
#
_symmetry.space_group_name_H-M   'P 1'
#
loop_
_entity.id
_entity.type
_entity.pdbx_description
1 polymer ?
#
loop_
_entity_poly.entity_id
_entity_poly.type
_entity_poly.pdbx_seq_one_letter_code
_entity_poly.pdbx_strand_id
1 'polypeptide(L)'
;EEKSEVLKILSHIANSGRQYKEFICESYGIRAIADCLARSKSEETQDCAKNLLYQLGVGNPKYLIQVYKALMSILISPTVSVSSQQMSSQALRMLLPSIPVIHPSIVEAVSSLLKSKYIQIQYE
;
A
#
# COMPACT_ATOMS: atom_id res chain seq x y z
N GLU A 1 5.44 17.98 -1.36
CA GLU A 1 6.74 18.23 -2.01
C GLU A 1 7.88 17.49 -1.29
N GLU A 2 8.31 17.86 -0.08
CA GLU A 2 9.44 17.14 0.55
C GLU A 2 9.21 15.62 0.74
N LYS A 3 8.02 15.23 1.21
CA LYS A 3 7.68 13.81 1.41
C LYS A 3 7.61 13.02 0.11
N SER A 4 7.10 13.62 -0.98
CA SER A 4 7.03 12.94 -2.28
C SER A 4 8.43 12.69 -2.83
N GLU A 5 9.35 13.66 -2.72
CA GLU A 5 10.74 13.48 -3.12
C GLU A 5 11.47 12.40 -2.31
N VAL A 6 11.29 12.37 -0.98
CA VAL A 6 11.86 11.30 -0.14
C VAL A 6 11.34 9.92 -0.56
N LEU A 7 10.04 9.80 -0.84
CA LEU A 7 9.45 8.55 -1.32
C LEU A 7 10.00 8.14 -2.70
N LYS A 8 10.24 9.08 -3.61
CA LYS A 8 10.87 8.82 -4.92
C LYS A 8 12.30 8.31 -4.75
N ILE A 9 13.10 8.90 -3.86
CA ILE A 9 14.46 8.44 -3.55
C ILE A 9 14.42 7.02 -2.98
N LEU A 10 13.53 6.74 -2.02
CA LEU A 10 13.36 5.40 -1.45
C LEU A 10 12.91 4.37 -2.51
N SER A 11 12.08 4.78 -3.48
CA SER A 11 11.70 3.95 -4.64
C SER A 11 12.91 3.60 -5.50
N HIS A 12 13.82 4.54 -5.77
CA HIS A 12 15.07 4.23 -6.50
C HIS A 12 15.95 3.22 -5.74
N ILE A 13 16.07 3.38 -4.42
CA ILE A 13 16.81 2.45 -3.56
C ILE A 13 16.15 1.06 -3.58
N ALA A 14 14.84 0.97 -3.36
CA ALA A 14 14.08 -0.27 -3.39
C ALA A 14 14.20 -1.01 -4.73
N ASN A 15 14.23 -0.27 -5.84
CA ASN A 15 14.37 -0.83 -7.19
C ASN A 15 15.80 -1.25 -7.54
N SER A 16 16.80 -0.91 -6.73
CA SER A 16 18.19 -1.35 -6.94
C SER A 16 18.41 -2.84 -6.58
N GLY A 17 17.41 -3.51 -6.01
CA GLY A 17 17.43 -4.95 -5.77
C GLY A 17 16.72 -5.38 -4.49
N ARG A 18 16.45 -6.69 -4.37
CA ARG A 18 15.72 -7.26 -3.22
C ARG A 18 16.34 -6.88 -1.87
N GLN A 19 17.67 -6.94 -1.74
CA GLN A 19 18.37 -6.60 -0.50
C GLN A 19 18.05 -5.19 0.01
N TYR A 20 17.87 -4.22 -0.90
CA TYR A 20 17.53 -2.84 -0.53
C TYR A 20 16.07 -2.68 -0.13
N LYS A 21 15.16 -3.46 -0.76
CA LYS A 21 13.77 -3.55 -0.29
C LYS A 21 13.72 -4.08 1.14
N GLU A 22 14.45 -5.17 1.40
CA GLU A 22 14.50 -5.78 2.73
C GLU A 22 15.10 -4.81 3.77
N PHE A 23 16.18 -4.10 3.44
CA PHE A 23 16.77 -3.08 4.31
C PHE A 23 15.76 -2.00 4.71
N ILE A 24 14.98 -1.49 3.75
CA ILE A 24 13.91 -0.51 4.04
C ILE A 24 12.85 -1.13 4.96
N CYS A 25 12.44 -2.37 4.70
CA CYS A 25 11.44 -3.05 5.51
C CYS A 25 11.91 -3.34 6.95
N GLU A 26 13.16 -3.76 7.13
CA GLU A 26 13.80 -4.00 8.44
C GLU A 26 13.87 -2.73 9.27
N SER A 27 14.03 -1.58 8.61
CA SER A 27 14.04 -0.25 9.22
C SER A 27 12.64 0.31 9.48
N TYR A 28 11.63 -0.55 9.65
CA TYR A 28 10.21 -0.19 9.83
C TYR A 28 9.59 0.59 8.66
N GLY A 29 10.20 0.55 7.47
CA GLY A 29 9.76 1.33 6.31
C GLY A 29 8.31 1.07 5.91
N ILE A 30 7.84 -0.17 5.95
CA ILE A 30 6.44 -0.51 5.61
C ILE A 30 5.45 0.28 6.47
N ARG A 31 5.68 0.35 7.79
CA ARG A 31 4.80 1.09 8.71
C ARG A 31 4.86 2.59 8.42
N ALA A 32 6.06 3.15 8.30
CA ALA A 32 6.23 4.58 8.06
C ALA A 32 5.60 5.04 6.73
N ILE A 33 5.74 4.24 5.67
CA ILE A 33 5.18 4.54 4.35
C ILE A 33 3.66 4.36 4.35
N ALA A 34 3.14 3.31 5.00
CA ALA A 34 1.70 3.10 5.19
C ALA A 34 1.05 4.26 5.98
N ASP A 35 1.70 4.71 7.06
CA ASP A 35 1.25 5.87 7.83
C ASP A 35 1.29 7.16 6.97
N CYS A 36 2.30 7.30 6.09
CA CYS A 36 2.35 8.41 5.14
C CYS A 36 1.18 8.38 4.16
N LEU A 37 0.86 7.20 3.60
CA LEU A 37 -0.28 7.01 2.70
C LEU A 37 -1.62 7.34 3.40
N ALA A 38 -1.79 6.86 4.63
CA ALA A 38 -3.02 7.01 5.40
C ALA A 38 -3.28 8.47 5.85
N ARG A 39 -2.22 9.25 6.11
CA ARG A 39 -2.32 10.59 6.72
C ARG A 39 -2.06 11.74 5.74
N SER A 40 -1.45 11.48 4.58
CA SER A 40 -1.19 12.53 3.59
C SER A 40 -2.49 13.09 3.02
N LYS A 41 -2.50 14.40 2.78
CA LYS A 41 -3.56 15.10 2.01
C LYS A 41 -3.13 15.38 0.56
N SER A 42 -1.85 15.17 0.24
CA SER A 42 -1.31 15.36 -1.10
C SER A 42 -1.46 14.06 -1.89
N GLU A 43 -2.19 14.13 -3.00
CA GLU A 43 -2.40 13.01 -3.92
C GLU A 43 -1.07 12.50 -4.49
N GLU A 44 -0.17 13.40 -4.89
CA GLU A 44 1.19 13.03 -5.35
C GLU A 44 1.95 12.23 -4.28
N THR A 45 1.87 12.65 -3.01
CA THR A 45 2.54 11.94 -1.92
C THR A 45 1.89 10.57 -1.67
N GLN A 46 0.57 10.48 -1.77
CA GLN A 46 -0.15 9.21 -1.65
C GLN A 46 0.19 8.26 -2.80
N ASP A 47 0.26 8.75 -4.03
CA ASP A 47 0.64 7.95 -5.20
C ASP A 47 2.07 7.43 -5.07
N CYS A 48 3.01 8.27 -4.64
CA CYS A 48 4.39 7.84 -4.35
C CYS A 48 4.43 6.76 -3.26
N ALA A 49 3.67 6.93 -2.17
CA ALA A 49 3.63 5.96 -1.07
C ALA A 49 2.99 4.63 -1.50
N LYS A 50 1.91 4.68 -2.29
CA LYS A 50 1.25 3.52 -2.90
C LYS A 50 2.26 2.74 -3.76
N ASN A 51 2.93 3.41 -4.68
CA ASN A 51 3.88 2.80 -5.60
C ASN A 51 5.05 2.16 -4.86
N LEU A 52 5.58 2.84 -3.83
CA LEU A 52 6.66 2.30 -3.01
C LEU A 52 6.21 1.07 -2.19
N LEU A 53 5.01 1.08 -1.59
CA LEU A 53 4.48 -0.10 -0.89
C LEU A 53 4.37 -1.30 -1.84
N TYR A 54 3.82 -1.10 -3.03
CA TYR A 54 3.77 -2.13 -4.07
C TYR A 54 5.17 -2.68 -4.41
N GLN A 55 6.13 -1.79 -4.67
CA GLN A 55 7.51 -2.17 -4.98
C GLN A 55 8.19 -2.96 -3.85
N LEU A 56 7.93 -2.61 -2.58
CA LEU A 56 8.46 -3.31 -1.43
C LEU A 56 7.92 -4.74 -1.32
N GLY A 57 6.71 -5.01 -1.81
CA GLY A 57 6.10 -6.34 -1.82
C GLY A 57 6.53 -7.20 -3.02
N VAL A 58 6.54 -6.63 -4.22
CA VAL A 58 6.81 -7.40 -5.45
C VAL A 58 8.25 -7.89 -5.51
N GLY A 59 8.42 -9.18 -5.79
CA GLY A 59 9.73 -9.84 -5.82
C GLY A 59 10.41 -9.93 -4.45
N ASN A 60 9.68 -9.68 -3.36
CA ASN A 60 10.18 -9.68 -1.98
C ASN A 60 9.31 -10.59 -1.07
N PRO A 61 9.47 -11.93 -1.18
CA PRO A 61 8.60 -12.89 -0.48
C PRO A 61 8.65 -12.76 1.05
N LYS A 62 9.79 -12.32 1.61
CA LYS A 62 9.98 -12.13 3.06
C LYS A 62 9.03 -11.08 3.65
N TYR A 63 8.72 -10.01 2.90
CA TYR A 63 7.91 -8.90 3.37
C TYR A 63 6.56 -8.74 2.66
N LEU A 64 6.31 -9.51 1.60
CA LEU A 64 5.09 -9.47 0.80
C LEU A 64 3.81 -9.47 1.66
N ILE A 65 3.71 -10.41 2.61
CA ILE A 65 2.52 -10.54 3.47
C ILE A 65 2.39 -9.35 4.44
N GLN A 66 3.50 -8.75 4.88
CA GLN A 66 3.46 -7.58 5.74
C GLN A 66 2.98 -6.33 4.98
N VAL A 67 3.44 -6.15 3.73
CA VAL A 67 2.93 -5.11 2.83
C VAL A 67 1.43 -5.29 2.58
N TYR A 68 1.00 -6.52 2.25
CA TYR A 68 -0.42 -6.84 2.07
C TYR A 68 -1.24 -6.48 3.31
N LYS A 69 -0.80 -6.86 4.51
CA LYS A 69 -1.51 -6.54 5.77
C LYS A 69 -1.58 -5.03 6.04
N ALA A 70 -0.52 -4.28 5.74
CA ALA A 70 -0.50 -2.84 5.91
C ALA A 70 -1.52 -2.16 4.98
N LEU A 71 -1.56 -2.55 3.70
CA LEU A 71 -2.53 -2.03 2.74
C LEU A 71 -3.97 -2.43 3.12
N MET A 72 -4.20 -3.69 3.50
CA MET A 72 -5.51 -4.14 3.98
C MET A 72 -5.99 -3.32 5.19
N SER A 73 -5.09 -2.99 6.12
CA SER A 73 -5.42 -2.16 7.28
C SER A 73 -5.85 -0.73 6.90
N ILE A 74 -5.27 -0.15 5.83
CA ILE A 74 -5.70 1.16 5.33
C ILE A 74 -7.06 1.04 4.64
N LEU A 75 -7.23 0.00 3.81
CA LEU A 75 -8.42 -0.21 3.01
C LEU A 75 -9.70 -0.29 3.86
N ILE A 76 -9.65 -1.05 4.96
CA ILE A 76 -10.81 -1.27 5.84
C ILE A 76 -10.94 -0.23 6.96
N SER A 77 -9.98 0.70 7.10
CA SER A 77 -10.00 1.65 8.20
C SER A 77 -11.08 2.72 7.98
N PRO A 78 -12.00 2.93 8.93
CA PRO A 78 -13.06 3.93 8.79
C PRO A 78 -12.56 5.37 9.01
N THR A 79 -11.33 5.55 9.49
CA THR A 79 -10.78 6.85 9.90
C THR A 79 -9.86 7.48 8.86
N VAL A 80 -9.49 6.74 7.81
CA VAL A 80 -8.65 7.26 6.72
C VAL A 80 -9.50 7.92 5.64
N SER A 81 -8.85 8.75 4.81
CA SER A 81 -9.55 9.40 3.70
C SER A 81 -9.98 8.39 2.63
N VAL A 82 -11.06 8.71 1.90
CA VAL A 82 -11.54 7.92 0.75
C VAL A 82 -10.42 7.73 -0.29
N SER A 83 -9.64 8.78 -0.54
CA SER A 83 -8.50 8.74 -1.45
C SER A 83 -7.40 7.77 -0.96
N SER A 84 -7.10 7.76 0.35
CA SER A 84 -6.16 6.79 0.92
C SER A 84 -6.65 5.34 0.80
N GLN A 85 -7.95 5.09 1.01
CA GLN A 85 -8.56 3.77 0.81
C GLN A 85 -8.45 3.34 -0.66
N GLN A 86 -8.76 4.25 -1.59
CA GLN A 86 -8.65 4.03 -3.03
C GLN A 86 -7.21 3.67 -3.44
N MET A 87 -6.22 4.47 -3.01
CA MET A 87 -4.81 4.22 -3.29
C MET A 87 -4.35 2.86 -2.73
N SER A 88 -4.80 2.51 -1.51
CA SER A 88 -4.53 1.20 -0.93
C SER A 88 -5.14 0.05 -1.74
N SER A 89 -6.38 0.23 -2.20
CA SER A 89 -7.07 -0.75 -3.06
C SER A 89 -6.32 -1.00 -4.37
N GLN A 90 -5.86 0.07 -5.02
CA GLN A 90 -5.06 -0.03 -6.25
C GLN A 90 -3.75 -0.80 -6.02
N ALA A 91 -3.00 -0.48 -4.95
CA ALA A 91 -1.79 -1.23 -4.62
C ALA A 91 -2.07 -2.70 -4.30
N LEU A 92 -3.17 -3.00 -3.60
CA LEU A 92 -3.60 -4.37 -3.35
C LEU A 92 -3.89 -5.10 -4.66
N ARG A 93 -4.68 -4.50 -5.57
CA ARG A 93 -4.98 -5.11 -6.87
C ARG A 93 -3.71 -5.44 -7.64
N MET A 94 -2.73 -4.54 -7.66
CA MET A 94 -1.44 -4.77 -8.30
C MET A 94 -0.62 -5.88 -7.62
N LEU A 95 -0.72 -6.00 -6.29
CA LEU A 95 0.07 -6.94 -5.48
C LEU A 95 -0.51 -8.36 -5.46
N LEU A 96 -1.84 -8.51 -5.57
CA LEU A 96 -2.54 -9.80 -5.47
C LEU A 96 -1.96 -10.91 -6.36
N PRO A 97 -1.57 -10.67 -7.62
CA PRO A 97 -0.94 -11.71 -8.45
C PRO A 97 0.37 -12.26 -7.89
N SER A 98 1.03 -11.54 -6.99
CA SER A 98 2.26 -11.99 -6.33
C SER A 98 2.00 -12.84 -5.08
N ILE A 99 0.76 -12.89 -4.57
CA ILE A 99 0.40 -13.56 -3.33
C ILE A 99 -0.04 -15.00 -3.63
N PRO A 100 0.69 -16.03 -3.18
CA PRO A 100 0.40 -17.42 -3.52
C PRO A 100 -0.87 -17.94 -2.85
N VAL A 101 -1.18 -17.45 -1.64
CA VAL A 101 -2.36 -17.84 -0.88
C VAL A 101 -3.00 -16.57 -0.32
N ILE A 102 -4.16 -16.22 -0.85
CA ILE A 102 -4.93 -15.06 -0.42
C ILE A 102 -5.86 -15.49 0.71
N HIS A 103 -5.81 -14.76 1.83
CA HIS A 103 -6.67 -15.05 2.97
C HIS A 103 -8.13 -14.63 2.68
N PRO A 104 -9.14 -15.43 3.04
CA PRO A 104 -10.56 -15.13 2.76
C PRO A 104 -11.07 -13.78 3.29
N SER A 105 -10.41 -13.19 4.28
CA SER A 105 -10.74 -11.86 4.81
C SER A 105 -10.75 -10.75 3.76
N ILE A 106 -10.10 -10.95 2.61
CA ILE A 106 -10.20 -10.02 1.49
C ILE A 106 -11.64 -9.91 0.95
N VAL A 107 -12.41 -11.00 0.99
CA VAL A 107 -13.78 -11.05 0.49
C VAL A 107 -14.68 -10.16 1.35
N GLU A 108 -14.54 -10.24 2.67
CA GLU A 108 -15.28 -9.38 3.60
C GLU A 108 -14.90 -7.90 3.43
N ALA A 109 -13.60 -7.62 3.30
CA ALA A 109 -13.11 -6.28 3.04
C ALA A 109 -13.70 -5.71 1.74
N VAL A 110 -13.59 -6.42 0.62
CA VAL A 110 -14.13 -5.95 -0.67
C VAL A 110 -15.66 -5.86 -0.63
N SER A 111 -16.35 -6.80 0.01
CA SER A 111 -17.80 -6.72 0.20
C SER A 111 -18.23 -5.47 0.96
N SER A 112 -17.45 -5.04 1.96
CA SER A 112 -17.70 -3.80 2.69
C SER A 112 -17.50 -2.54 1.83
N LEU A 113 -16.50 -2.56 0.93
CA LEU A 113 -16.21 -1.45 0.02
C LEU A 113 -17.29 -1.30 -1.05
N LEU A 114 -17.80 -2.41 -1.59
CA LEU A 114 -18.92 -2.40 -2.53
C LEU A 114 -20.19 -1.79 -1.92
N LYS A 115 -20.34 -1.87 -0.58
CA LYS A 115 -21.43 -1.25 0.18
C LYS A 115 -21.13 0.20 0.60
N SER A 116 -19.94 0.73 0.30
CA SER A 116 -19.54 2.10 0.63
C SER A 116 -20.46 3.11 -0.06
N LYS A 117 -20.72 4.26 0.56
CA LYS A 117 -21.44 5.36 -0.12
C LYS A 117 -20.59 6.10 -1.15
N TYR A 118 -19.28 5.85 -1.18
CA TYR A 118 -18.33 6.52 -2.07
C TYR A 118 -18.10 5.69 -3.33
N ILE A 119 -18.62 6.19 -4.46
CA ILE A 119 -18.53 5.51 -5.75
C ILE A 119 -17.09 5.22 -6.19
N GLN A 120 -16.15 6.11 -5.86
CA GLN A 120 -14.72 5.96 -6.15
C GLN A 120 -14.13 4.66 -5.59
N ILE A 121 -14.61 4.24 -4.41
CA ILE A 121 -14.16 3.01 -3.75
C ILE A 121 -14.90 1.79 -4.27
N GLN A 122 -16.17 1.94 -4.68
CA GLN A 122 -16.94 0.85 -5.27
C GLN A 122 -16.38 0.40 -6.63
N TYR A 123 -15.78 1.32 -7.40
CA TYR A 123 -15.15 1.03 -8.69
C TYR A 123 -13.84 0.26 -8.58
N GLU A 124 -13.20 0.27 -7.41
CA GLU A 124 -11.96 -0.49 -7.18
C GLU A 124 -12.25 -1.95 -6.85
#